data_AF-A0AA35WS42-F1
#
_entry.id   AF-A0AA35WS42-F1
#
_cell.length_a   1.000
_cell.length_b   1.000
_cell.length_c   1.000
_cell.angle_alpha   90.00
_cell.angle_beta   90.00
_cell.angle_gamma   90.00
#
_symmetry.space_group_name_H-M   'P 1'
#
loop_
_entity.id
_entity.type
_entity.pdbx_description
1 polymer ?
#
loop_
_entity_poly.entity_id
_entity_poly.type
_entity_poly.pdbx_seq_one_letter_code
_entity_poly.pdbx_strand_id
1 'polypeptide(L)'
;MPGFLCTFIDYVKEPVSVLPLEAAYKFSPHFSGYPHGHPDCANYDEDIQHLKEKVDAGADFIITQLFFEASTFIKFYHDCRRIGITVPIMPGILPI
;
A
#
# COMPACT_ATOMS: atom_id res chain seq x y z
N MET A 1 -2.73 -3.81 25.90
CA MET A 1 -3.01 -4.80 24.85
C MET A 1 -2.98 -4.11 23.49
N PRO A 2 -1.83 -4.06 22.79
CA PRO A 2 -1.73 -3.60 21.42
C PRO A 2 -1.07 -4.69 20.56
N GLY A 3 -1.85 -5.62 20.02
CA GLY A 3 -1.28 -6.75 19.27
C GLY A 3 -2.18 -7.34 18.21
N PHE A 4 -3.33 -6.71 17.93
CA PHE A 4 -4.35 -7.24 17.00
C PHE A 4 -4.35 -6.53 15.64
N LEU A 5 -3.64 -5.41 15.49
CA LEU A 5 -3.61 -4.59 14.26
C LEU A 5 -2.28 -4.70 13.48
N CYS A 6 -1.13 -4.86 14.16
CA CYS A 6 0.13 -5.19 13.50
C CYS A 6 0.03 -6.53 12.74
N THR A 7 -0.78 -7.46 13.24
CA THR A 7 -1.11 -8.71 12.55
C THR A 7 -1.83 -8.49 11.23
N PHE A 8 -2.48 -7.34 10.97
CA PHE A 8 -3.13 -7.09 9.68
C PHE A 8 -2.10 -6.78 8.58
N ILE A 9 -0.93 -6.23 8.93
CA ILE A 9 0.20 -6.06 8.00
C ILE A 9 0.81 -7.42 7.64
N ASP A 10 0.86 -8.36 8.59
CA ASP A 10 1.25 -9.76 8.33
C ASP A 10 0.13 -10.60 7.69
N TYR A 11 -1.14 -10.28 7.93
CA TYR A 11 -2.31 -11.01 7.39
C TYR A 11 -2.48 -10.79 5.88
N VAL A 12 -2.12 -9.60 5.38
CA VAL A 12 -2.09 -9.34 3.92
C VAL A 12 -0.69 -9.62 3.32
N LYS A 13 0.03 -10.59 3.87
CA LYS A 13 1.18 -11.24 3.20
C LYS A 13 0.83 -12.58 2.57
N GLU A 14 -0.40 -13.09 2.76
CA GLU A 14 -0.91 -14.21 1.96
C GLU A 14 -0.74 -13.83 0.48
N PRO A 15 0.16 -14.49 -0.25
CA PRO A 15 0.55 -14.00 -1.55
C PRO A 15 -0.63 -14.18 -2.48
N VAL A 16 -0.85 -13.21 -3.38
CA VAL A 16 -1.89 -13.29 -4.42
C VAL A 16 -1.79 -14.61 -5.21
N SER A 17 -0.60 -15.23 -5.23
CA SER A 17 -0.34 -16.54 -5.81
C SER A 17 -1.14 -17.71 -5.20
N VAL A 18 -1.81 -17.56 -4.05
CA VAL A 18 -2.71 -18.59 -3.50
C VAL A 18 -4.12 -18.54 -4.11
N LEU A 19 -4.44 -17.52 -4.90
CA LEU A 19 -5.72 -17.45 -5.61
C LEU A 19 -5.72 -18.43 -6.79
N PRO A 20 -6.82 -19.19 -7.01
CA PRO A 20 -6.97 -20.02 -8.22
C PRO A 20 -6.75 -19.18 -9.48
N LEU A 21 -6.04 -19.72 -10.49
CA LEU A 21 -5.69 -19.02 -11.73
C LEU A 21 -6.90 -18.36 -12.44
N GLU A 22 -8.08 -18.99 -12.35
CA GLU A 22 -9.35 -18.47 -12.88
C GLU A 22 -9.89 -17.25 -12.10
N ALA A 23 -9.59 -17.18 -10.80
CA ALA A 23 -9.95 -16.05 -9.94
C ALA A 23 -8.95 -14.89 -10.06
N ALA A 24 -7.65 -15.19 -10.24
CA ALA A 24 -6.59 -14.21 -10.46
C ALA A 24 -6.82 -13.38 -11.73
N TYR A 25 -7.36 -13.98 -12.80
CA TYR A 25 -7.73 -13.23 -14.01
C TYR A 25 -8.94 -12.28 -13.79
N LYS A 26 -9.72 -12.51 -12.74
CA LYS A 26 -10.95 -11.75 -12.44
C LYS A 26 -10.76 -10.67 -11.38
N PHE A 27 -9.63 -10.68 -10.66
CA PHE A 27 -9.32 -9.75 -9.59
C PHE A 27 -7.93 -9.14 -9.79
N SER A 28 -7.87 -7.82 -9.97
CA SER A 28 -6.62 -7.08 -9.91
C SER A 28 -6.28 -6.76 -8.45
N PRO A 29 -5.32 -7.44 -7.83
CA PRO A 29 -4.93 -7.19 -6.45
C PRO A 29 -4.39 -5.77 -6.29
N HIS A 30 -4.81 -5.09 -5.23
CA HIS A 30 -4.34 -3.75 -4.92
C HIS A 30 -4.17 -3.57 -3.41
N PHE A 31 -3.29 -2.65 -3.04
CA PHE A 31 -3.01 -2.34 -1.64
C PHE A 31 -3.20 -0.86 -1.32
N SER A 32 -3.49 -0.58 -0.06
CA SER A 32 -3.61 0.77 0.45
C SER A 32 -2.24 1.37 0.76
N GLY A 33 -1.98 2.58 0.26
CA GLY A 33 -0.81 3.40 0.63
C GLY A 33 -1.22 4.54 1.55
N TYR A 34 -0.35 4.94 2.49
CA TYR A 34 -0.67 5.99 3.46
C TYR A 34 0.31 7.17 3.29
N PRO A 35 -0.08 8.26 2.62
CA PRO A 35 0.83 9.38 2.33
C PRO A 35 1.41 10.07 3.58
N HIS A 36 0.71 9.98 4.72
CA HIS A 36 1.17 10.47 6.03
C HIS A 36 1.79 9.39 6.92
N GLY A 37 1.85 8.14 6.45
CA GLY A 37 2.24 6.96 7.22
C GLY A 37 1.05 6.31 7.93
N HIS A 38 1.09 4.98 8.02
CA HIS A 38 0.12 4.22 8.79
C HIS A 38 0.27 4.47 10.30
N PRO A 39 -0.82 4.71 11.07
CA PRO A 39 -0.74 5.03 12.50
C PRO A 39 -0.15 3.91 13.36
N ASP A 40 -0.25 2.65 12.91
CA ASP A 40 0.30 1.49 13.61
C ASP A 40 1.74 1.15 13.20
N CYS A 41 2.34 1.86 12.24
CA CYS A 41 3.77 1.71 11.94
C CYS A 41 4.61 2.60 12.86
N ALA A 42 5.82 2.15 13.23
CA ALA A 42 6.65 2.93 14.15
C ALA A 42 7.12 4.26 13.51
N ASN A 43 7.28 4.27 12.18
CA ASN A 43 7.60 5.46 11.41
C ASN A 43 7.19 5.30 9.93
N TYR A 44 7.26 6.41 9.20
CA TYR A 44 6.89 6.51 7.79
C TYR A 44 7.77 5.65 6.86
N ASP A 45 9.08 5.56 7.14
CA ASP A 45 10.00 4.80 6.28
C ASP A 45 9.72 3.29 6.37
N GLU A 46 9.40 2.80 7.57
CA GLU A 46 8.97 1.42 7.80
C GLU A 46 7.66 1.09 7.05
N ASP A 47 6.69 2.00 7.07
CA ASP A 47 5.42 1.83 6.35
C ASP A 47 5.65 1.70 4.83
N ILE A 48 6.57 2.50 4.27
CA ILE A 48 6.96 2.39 2.86
C ILE A 48 7.65 1.05 2.55
N GLN A 49 8.50 0.54 3.45
CA GLN A 49 9.13 -0.77 3.28
C GLN A 49 8.09 -1.90 3.27
N HIS A 50 7.14 -1.88 4.21
CA HIS A 50 6.03 -2.85 4.21
C HIS A 50 5.17 -2.74 2.95
N LEU A 51 4.95 -1.51 2.43
CA LEU A 51 4.26 -1.31 1.17
C LEU A 51 5.02 -1.96 -0.01
N LYS A 52 6.36 -1.89 -0.02
CA LYS A 52 7.18 -2.56 -1.04
C LYS A 52 7.04 -4.07 -1.01
N GLU A 53 7.11 -4.66 0.17
CA GLU A 53 6.94 -6.12 0.35
C GLU A 53 5.59 -6.58 -0.19
N LYS A 54 4.52 -5.82 0.08
CA LYS A 54 3.17 -6.07 -0.43
C LYS A 54 3.09 -5.96 -1.96
N VAL A 55 3.75 -4.95 -2.52
CA VAL A 55 3.83 -4.78 -3.98
C VAL A 55 4.56 -5.96 -4.62
N ASP A 56 5.68 -6.38 -4.04
CA ASP A 56 6.49 -7.52 -4.51
C ASP A 56 5.76 -8.85 -4.41
N ALA A 57 4.81 -8.98 -3.48
CA ALA A 57 3.93 -10.14 -3.35
C ALA A 57 2.88 -10.24 -4.48
N GLY A 58 2.78 -9.23 -5.35
CA GLY A 58 1.98 -9.26 -6.58
C GLY A 58 0.84 -8.24 -6.62
N ALA A 59 1.07 -6.99 -6.19
CA ALA A 59 0.09 -5.92 -6.38
C ALA A 59 0.08 -5.40 -7.83
N ASP A 60 -1.09 -5.15 -8.40
CA ASP A 60 -1.22 -4.50 -9.70
C ASP A 60 -1.12 -2.97 -9.59
N PHE A 61 -1.65 -2.40 -8.50
CA PHE A 61 -1.65 -0.96 -8.24
C PHE A 61 -1.85 -0.63 -6.75
N ILE A 62 -1.61 0.63 -6.39
CA ILE A 62 -1.82 1.17 -5.05
C ILE A 62 -2.92 2.22 -5.09
N ILE A 63 -3.80 2.25 -4.08
CA ILE A 63 -4.72 3.36 -3.82
C ILE A 63 -4.29 4.04 -2.52
N THR A 64 -4.16 5.36 -2.52
CA THR A 64 -3.78 6.07 -1.29
C THR A 64 -4.97 6.33 -0.38
N GLN A 65 -4.70 6.38 0.93
CA GLN A 65 -5.57 7.08 1.88
C GLN A 65 -5.72 8.55 1.48
N LEU A 66 -6.83 9.14 1.91
CA LEU A 66 -7.19 10.53 1.68
C LEU A 66 -6.09 11.50 2.14
N PHE A 67 -5.91 12.57 1.36
CA PHE A 67 -5.03 13.70 1.68
C PHE A 67 -5.65 15.00 1.14
N PHE A 68 -5.25 16.14 1.72
CA PHE A 68 -5.79 17.46 1.33
C PHE A 68 -4.81 18.31 0.52
N GLU A 69 -3.50 18.05 0.63
CA GLU A 69 -2.46 18.79 -0.08
C GLU A 69 -1.79 17.93 -1.15
N ALA A 70 -1.66 18.46 -2.36
CA ALA A 70 -0.99 17.75 -3.46
C ALA A 70 0.49 17.46 -3.16
N SER A 71 1.16 18.32 -2.38
CA SER A 71 2.54 18.15 -1.91
C SER A 71 2.74 16.84 -1.16
N THR A 72 1.78 16.43 -0.31
CA THR A 72 1.82 15.17 0.44
C THR A 72 1.86 13.98 -0.51
N PHE A 73 0.98 13.96 -1.52
CA PHE A 73 0.95 12.89 -2.51
C PHE A 73 2.22 12.86 -3.37
N ILE A 74 2.70 14.02 -3.81
CA ILE A 74 3.93 14.11 -4.62
C ILE A 74 5.13 13.57 -3.84
N LYS A 75 5.26 13.93 -2.56
CA LYS A 75 6.31 13.38 -1.69
C LYS A 75 6.20 11.86 -1.59
N PHE A 76 5.01 11.34 -1.27
CA PHE A 76 4.76 9.90 -1.18
C PHE A 76 5.07 9.16 -2.49
N TYR A 77 4.69 9.74 -3.62
CA TYR A 77 5.00 9.20 -4.95
C TYR A 77 6.51 9.07 -5.16
N HIS A 78 7.28 10.12 -4.89
CA HIS A 78 8.74 10.08 -5.03
C HIS A 78 9.41 9.10 -4.07
N ASP A 79 8.92 9.01 -2.83
CA ASP A 79 9.43 8.06 -1.85
C ASP A 79 9.19 6.61 -2.27
N CYS A 80 8.00 6.31 -2.81
CA CYS A 80 7.69 5.00 -3.39
C CYS A 80 8.60 4.68 -4.59
N ARG A 81 8.85 5.65 -5.49
CA ARG A 81 9.74 5.43 -6.65
C ARG A 81 11.19 5.19 -6.23
N ARG A 82 11.67 5.89 -5.19
CA ARG A 82 13.04 5.77 -4.68
C ARG A 82 13.38 4.37 -4.17
N ILE A 83 12.39 3.64 -3.65
CA ILE A 83 12.56 2.28 -3.15
C ILE A 83 12.12 1.19 -4.16
N GLY A 84 11.85 1.59 -5.41
CA GLY A 84 11.58 0.66 -6.51
C GLY A 84 10.13 0.18 -6.63
N ILE A 85 9.16 0.85 -5.99
CA ILE A 85 7.74 0.60 -6.30
C ILE A 85 7.47 1.19 -7.69
N THR A 86 7.12 0.35 -8.67
CA THR A 86 6.89 0.75 -10.06
C THR A 86 5.43 0.68 -10.51
N VAL A 87 4.57 0.02 -9.73
CA VAL A 87 3.13 -0.08 -10.00
C VAL A 87 2.46 1.30 -10.03
N PRO A 88 1.31 1.46 -10.70
CA PRO A 88 0.51 2.68 -10.64
C PRO A 88 0.09 3.02 -9.21
N ILE A 89 0.07 4.31 -8.87
CA ILE A 89 -0.35 4.83 -7.56
C ILE A 89 -1.49 5.82 -7.80
N MET A 90 -2.68 5.47 -7.34
CA MET A 90 -3.91 6.26 -7.53
C MET A 90 -4.19 7.11 -6.29
N PRO A 91 -4.34 8.44 -6.42
CA PRO A 91 -4.64 9.30 -5.29
C PRO A 91 -6.10 9.15 -4.84
N GLY A 92 -6.31 8.90 -3.55
CA GLY A 92 -7.62 9.01 -2.90
C GLY A 92 -7.96 10.47 -2.60
N ILE A 93 -8.95 11.03 -3.29
CA ILE A 93 -9.39 12.42 -3.10
C ILE A 93 -10.78 12.42 -2.45
N LEU A 94 -10.95 13.19 -1.37
CA LEU A 94 -12.26 13.46 -0.78
C LEU A 94 -12.70 14.88 -1.17
N PRO A 95 -13.75 15.03 -1.99
CA PRO A 95 -14.34 16.34 -2.24
C PRO A 95 -15.06 16.82 -0.97
N ILE A 96 -14.78 18.05 -0.56
CA ILE A 96 -15.45 18.75 0.56
C ILE A 96 -16.58 19.64 0.07
#